data_AF-A0A952IZ15-F1
#
_entry.id   AF-A0A952IZ15-F1
#
_cell.length_a   1.000
_cell.length_b   1.000
_cell.length_c   1.000
_cell.angle_alpha   90.00
_cell.angle_beta   90.00
_cell.angle_gamma   90.00
#
_symmetry.space_group_name_H-M   'P 1'
#
loop_
_entity.id
_entity.type
_entity.pdbx_description
1 polymer ?
#
loop_
_entity_poly.entity_id
_entity_poly.type
_entity_poly.pdbx_seq_one_letter_code
_entity_poly.pdbx_strand_id
1 'polypeptide(L)'
;MSVHLTIKQLDQLIRVQSLRVKHAEREYKQQKSVVDEELQYVEKLCQQINQIDADRQNLLDFLRLQDSNVDPVTLSDANIRRNWLAYDREQAVYYLDIAKENLAEAEADLAARKNRWLKAQKRQSQSQDQYRVAKRQTNGQREINESLAVQEQFSGKVSRGINVF
;
A
#
# COMPACT_ATOMS: atom_id res chain seq x y z
N MET A 1 -5.24 31.24 14.95
CA MET A 1 -6.69 31.02 15.19
C MET A 1 -6.93 29.53 15.36
N SER A 2 -7.36 29.08 16.55
CA SER A 2 -7.73 27.68 16.79
C SER A 2 -9.19 27.47 16.38
N VAL A 3 -9.45 26.67 15.35
CA VAL A 3 -10.81 26.30 14.97
C VAL A 3 -11.31 25.28 15.97
N HIS A 4 -12.25 25.66 16.84
CA HIS A 4 -12.94 24.72 17.72
C HIS A 4 -14.07 24.03 16.98
N LEU A 5 -13.87 22.75 16.68
CA LEU A 5 -14.89 21.90 16.09
C LEU A 5 -15.86 21.43 17.17
N THR A 6 -17.16 21.48 16.87
CA THR A 6 -18.21 20.88 17.71
C THR A 6 -18.12 19.34 17.70
N ILE A 7 -18.72 18.67 18.69
CA ILE A 7 -18.77 17.19 18.75
C ILE A 7 -19.34 16.59 17.46
N LYS A 8 -20.40 17.17 16.89
CA LYS A 8 -21.00 16.69 15.63
C LYS A 8 -20.03 16.81 14.45
N GLN A 9 -19.29 17.91 14.37
CA GLN A 9 -18.27 18.09 13.33
C GLN A 9 -17.09 17.13 13.50
N LEU A 10 -16.68 16.84 14.74
CA LEU A 10 -15.64 15.84 15.03
C LEU A 10 -16.10 14.41 14.67
N ASP A 11 -17.35 14.05 14.94
CA ASP A 11 -17.91 12.75 14.52
C ASP A 11 -17.90 12.60 12.99
N GLN A 12 -18.34 13.64 12.27
CA GLN A 12 -18.32 13.65 10.81
C GLN A 12 -16.89 13.57 10.27
N LEU A 13 -15.94 14.28 10.89
CA LEU A 13 -14.52 14.21 10.54
C LEU A 13 -13.98 12.78 10.71
N ILE A 14 -14.29 12.10 11.82
CA ILE A 14 -13.87 10.71 12.07
C ILE A 14 -14.42 9.78 10.98
N ARG A 15 -15.68 9.93 10.57
CA ARG A 15 -16.28 9.14 9.49
C ARG A 15 -15.53 9.34 8.17
N VAL A 16 -15.25 10.60 7.80
CA VAL A 16 -14.48 10.93 6.59
C VAL A 16 -13.06 10.36 6.66
N GLN A 17 -12.37 10.47 7.80
CA GLN A 17 -11.03 9.91 7.95
C GLN A 17 -11.04 8.37 7.87
N SER A 18 -12.06 7.71 8.43
CA SER A 18 -12.24 6.26 8.30
C SER A 18 -12.38 5.83 6.83
N LEU A 19 -13.18 6.56 6.04
CA LEU A 19 -13.29 6.30 4.59
C LEU A 19 -11.96 6.52 3.86
N ARG A 20 -11.22 7.57 4.20
CA ARG A 20 -9.89 7.84 3.62
C ARG A 20 -8.88 6.75 3.95
N VAL A 21 -8.89 6.22 5.18
CA VAL A 21 -8.02 5.10 5.57
C VAL A 21 -8.37 3.85 4.77
N LYS A 22 -9.65 3.51 4.65
CA LYS A 22 -10.09 2.36 3.83
C LYS A 22 -9.71 2.51 2.36
N HIS A 23 -9.83 3.71 1.80
CA HIS A 23 -9.40 3.99 0.43
C HIS A 23 -7.90 3.80 0.26
N ALA A 24 -7.08 4.44 1.11
CA ALA A 24 -5.64 4.33 1.04
C ALA A 24 -5.14 2.88 1.27
N GLU A 25 -5.84 2.11 2.11
CA GLU A 25 -5.56 0.68 2.30
C GLU A 25 -5.81 -0.12 1.03
N ARG A 26 -6.92 0.13 0.34
CA ARG A 26 -7.24 -0.53 -0.95
C ARG A 26 -6.19 -0.20 -2.00
N GLU A 27 -5.83 1.07 -2.14
CA GLU A 27 -4.79 1.50 -3.09
C GLU A 27 -3.44 0.84 -2.79
N TYR A 28 -3.07 0.72 -1.50
CA TYR A 28 -1.85 0.02 -1.09
C TYR A 28 -1.91 -1.48 -1.45
N LYS A 29 -3.03 -2.15 -1.19
CA LYS A 29 -3.21 -3.57 -1.52
C LYS A 29 -3.21 -3.83 -3.03
N GLN A 30 -3.83 -2.93 -3.81
CA GLN A 30 -3.81 -3.00 -5.27
C GLN A 30 -2.38 -2.87 -5.80
N GLN A 31 -1.64 -1.87 -5.33
CA GLN A 31 -0.24 -1.70 -5.75
C GLN A 31 0.64 -2.87 -5.33
N LYS A 32 0.32 -3.54 -4.21
CA LYS A 32 1.03 -4.76 -3.81
C LYS A 32 0.84 -5.87 -4.84
N SER A 33 -0.39 -6.06 -5.36
CA SER A 33 -0.65 -7.02 -6.44
C SER A 33 0.18 -6.71 -7.69
N VAL A 34 0.28 -5.43 -8.06
CA VAL A 34 1.09 -5.01 -9.21
C VAL A 34 2.57 -5.39 -9.02
N VAL A 35 3.14 -5.14 -7.83
CA VAL A 35 4.52 -5.56 -7.53
C VAL A 35 4.68 -7.09 -7.60
N ASP A 36 3.72 -7.85 -7.07
CA ASP A 36 3.75 -9.31 -7.12
C ASP A 36 3.69 -9.81 -8.60
N GLU A 37 2.91 -9.16 -9.46
CA GLU A 37 2.81 -9.45 -10.90
C GLU A 37 4.13 -9.12 -11.64
N GLU A 38 4.74 -7.97 -11.38
CA GLU A 38 6.03 -7.58 -11.97
C GLU A 38 7.15 -8.54 -11.54
N LEU A 39 7.17 -8.99 -10.28
CA LEU A 39 8.11 -9.99 -9.79
C LEU A 39 7.98 -11.32 -10.56
N GLN A 40 6.74 -11.79 -10.75
CA GLN A 40 6.49 -13.01 -11.53
C GLN A 40 6.93 -12.86 -12.99
N TYR A 41 6.76 -11.68 -13.58
CA TYR A 41 7.18 -11.41 -14.94
C TYR A 41 8.72 -11.43 -15.07
N VAL A 42 9.43 -10.80 -14.15
CA VAL A 42 10.90 -10.86 -14.05
C VAL A 42 11.38 -12.30 -13.89
N GLU A 43 10.75 -13.08 -13.00
CA GLU A 43 11.10 -14.48 -12.78
C GLU A 43 10.93 -15.31 -14.06
N LYS A 44 9.82 -15.12 -14.77
CA LYS A 44 9.55 -15.80 -16.04
C LYS A 44 10.61 -15.49 -17.10
N LEU A 45 11.05 -14.24 -17.21
CA LEU A 45 12.13 -13.85 -18.13
C LEU A 45 13.46 -14.50 -17.75
N CYS A 46 13.79 -14.54 -16.46
CA CYS A 46 14.98 -15.26 -15.97
C CYS A 46 14.93 -16.76 -16.32
N GLN A 47 13.77 -17.41 -16.13
CA GLN A 47 13.58 -18.81 -16.51
C GLN A 47 13.74 -19.02 -18.03
N GLN A 48 13.19 -18.11 -18.84
CA GLN A 48 13.34 -18.15 -20.30
C GLN A 48 14.82 -18.03 -20.72
N ILE A 49 15.57 -17.10 -20.14
CA ILE A 49 17.00 -16.93 -20.43
C ILE A 49 17.76 -18.20 -20.07
N ASN A 50 17.51 -18.78 -18.89
CA ASN A 50 18.15 -20.02 -18.46
C ASN A 50 17.86 -21.18 -19.42
N GLN A 51 16.62 -21.28 -19.94
CA GLN A 51 16.27 -22.29 -20.93
C GLN A 51 17.01 -22.07 -22.25
N ILE A 52 17.10 -20.83 -22.73
CA ILE A 52 17.85 -20.50 -23.94
C ILE A 52 19.33 -20.83 -23.79
N ASP A 53 19.91 -20.54 -22.61
CA ASP A 53 21.31 -20.85 -22.31
C ASP A 53 21.55 -22.36 -22.26
N ALA A 54 20.61 -23.15 -21.71
CA ALA A 54 20.66 -24.61 -21.74
C ALA A 54 20.56 -25.17 -23.17
N ASP A 55 19.60 -24.69 -23.97
CA ASP A 55 19.42 -25.10 -25.36
C ASP A 55 20.66 -24.78 -26.21
N ARG A 56 21.25 -23.60 -25.99
CA ARG A 56 22.49 -23.19 -26.65
C ARG A 56 23.65 -24.10 -26.25
N GLN A 57 23.77 -24.47 -24.99
CA GLN A 57 24.83 -25.37 -24.53
C GLN A 57 24.68 -26.76 -25.16
N ASN A 58 23.46 -27.32 -25.18
CA ASN A 58 23.17 -28.59 -25.85
C ASN A 58 23.54 -28.57 -27.33
N LEU A 59 23.24 -27.46 -28.02
CA LEU A 59 23.60 -27.27 -29.42
C LEU A 59 25.12 -27.18 -29.65
N LEU A 60 25.84 -26.51 -28.76
CA LEU A 60 27.30 -26.43 -28.81
C LEU A 60 27.95 -27.79 -28.57
N ASP A 61 27.42 -28.58 -27.63
CA ASP A 61 27.92 -29.91 -27.36
C ASP A 61 27.60 -30.87 -28.52
N PHE A 62 26.42 -30.76 -29.12
CA PHE A 62 26.11 -31.43 -30.39
C PHE A 62 27.15 -31.09 -31.46
N LEU A 63 27.42 -29.81 -31.72
CA LEU A 63 28.39 -29.37 -32.73
C LEU A 63 29.83 -29.85 -32.44
N ARG A 64 30.20 -30.00 -31.17
CA ARG A 64 31.53 -30.48 -30.74
C ARG A 64 31.72 -31.98 -30.93
N LEU A 65 30.66 -32.77 -30.72
CA LEU A 65 30.70 -34.23 -30.78
C LEU A 65 30.53 -34.78 -32.20
N GLN A 66 30.44 -33.89 -33.20
CA GLN A 66 30.23 -34.27 -34.59
C GLN A 66 31.56 -34.68 -35.24
N ASP A 67 31.70 -35.99 -35.48
CA ASP A 67 32.70 -36.49 -36.42
C ASP A 67 32.29 -36.17 -37.87
N SER A 68 33.26 -36.24 -38.79
CA SER A 68 33.20 -35.89 -40.23
C SER A 68 32.05 -36.49 -41.07
N ASN A 69 31.14 -37.26 -40.48
CA ASN A 69 30.05 -38.00 -41.12
C ASN A 69 28.69 -37.32 -41.06
N VAL A 70 28.58 -36.08 -40.56
CA VAL A 70 27.29 -35.39 -40.50
C VAL A 70 27.03 -34.60 -41.77
N ASP A 71 25.80 -34.72 -42.26
CA ASP A 71 25.30 -34.03 -43.45
C ASP A 71 25.48 -32.50 -43.34
N PRO A 72 26.11 -31.84 -44.34
CA PRO A 72 26.28 -30.39 -44.38
C PRO A 72 25.01 -29.58 -44.11
N VAL A 73 23.84 -30.10 -44.51
CA VAL A 73 22.55 -29.43 -44.24
C VAL A 73 22.28 -29.37 -42.74
N THR A 74 22.51 -30.46 -42.01
CA THR A 74 22.31 -30.52 -40.55
C THR A 74 23.27 -29.56 -39.82
N LEU A 75 24.51 -29.44 -40.28
CA LEU A 75 25.47 -28.47 -39.75
C LEU A 75 25.05 -27.02 -40.03
N SER A 76 24.50 -26.74 -41.22
CA SER A 76 23.96 -25.42 -41.55
C SER A 76 22.78 -25.07 -40.64
N ASP A 77 21.82 -25.98 -40.46
CA ASP A 77 20.65 -25.77 -39.61
C ASP A 77 21.03 -25.55 -38.14
N ALA A 78 22.00 -26.30 -37.64
CA ALA A 78 22.55 -26.10 -36.30
C ALA A 78 23.18 -24.71 -36.14
N ASN A 79 23.92 -24.22 -37.13
CA ASN A 79 24.48 -22.86 -37.10
C ASN A 79 23.40 -21.77 -37.18
N ILE A 80 22.36 -21.96 -37.99
CA ILE A 80 21.20 -21.07 -38.05
C ILE A 80 20.51 -21.01 -36.68
N ARG A 81 20.24 -22.18 -36.09
CA ARG A 81 19.63 -22.27 -34.75
C ARG A 81 20.47 -21.58 -33.68
N ARG A 82 21.80 -21.72 -33.75
CA ARG A 82 22.73 -21.03 -32.83
C ARG A 82 22.57 -19.51 -32.89
N ASN A 83 22.44 -18.95 -34.09
CA ASN A 83 22.28 -17.52 -34.27
C ASN A 83 20.91 -17.05 -33.76
N TRP A 84 19.84 -17.81 -34.01
CA TRP A 84 18.51 -17.53 -33.46
C TRP A 84 18.51 -17.56 -31.93
N LEU A 85 19.12 -18.58 -31.31
CA LEU A 85 19.24 -18.63 -29.85
C LEU A 85 20.02 -17.44 -29.28
N ALA A 86 21.06 -16.96 -29.99
CA ALA A 86 21.78 -15.76 -29.57
C ALA A 86 20.87 -14.50 -29.62
N TYR A 87 20.12 -14.33 -30.70
CA TYR A 87 19.16 -13.24 -30.86
C TYR A 87 18.04 -13.29 -29.81
N ASP A 88 17.42 -14.46 -29.62
CA ASP A 88 16.35 -14.66 -28.64
C ASP A 88 16.83 -14.35 -27.22
N ARG A 89 18.09 -14.72 -26.92
CA ARG A 89 18.72 -14.38 -25.64
C ARG A 89 18.89 -12.88 -25.46
N GLU A 90 19.41 -12.18 -26.46
CA GLU A 90 19.59 -10.72 -26.41
C GLU A 90 18.26 -10.01 -26.22
N GLN A 91 17.21 -10.45 -26.92
CA GLN A 91 15.86 -9.93 -26.74
C GLN A 91 15.32 -10.19 -25.31
N ALA A 92 15.46 -11.41 -24.79
CA ALA A 92 15.00 -11.74 -23.45
C ALA A 92 15.73 -10.94 -22.36
N VAL A 93 17.04 -10.69 -22.52
CA VAL A 93 17.83 -9.84 -21.62
C VAL A 93 17.36 -8.38 -21.70
N TYR A 94 17.13 -7.86 -22.91
CA TYR A 94 16.60 -6.50 -23.08
C TYR A 94 15.27 -6.30 -22.35
N TYR A 95 14.32 -7.22 -22.52
CA TYR A 95 13.03 -7.14 -21.81
C TYR A 95 13.17 -7.36 -20.31
N LEU A 96 14.13 -8.18 -19.86
CA LEU A 96 14.42 -8.35 -18.43
C LEU A 96 14.88 -7.04 -17.79
N ASP A 97 15.72 -6.27 -18.47
CA ASP A 97 16.20 -5.00 -17.95
C ASP A 97 15.06 -3.98 -17.82
N ILE A 98 14.17 -3.90 -18.82
CA ILE A 98 12.94 -3.08 -18.74
C ILE A 98 12.05 -3.55 -17.59
N ALA A 99 11.84 -4.87 -17.44
CA ALA A 99 10.99 -5.42 -16.38
C ALA A 99 11.53 -5.10 -14.98
N LYS A 100 12.87 -5.09 -14.80
CA LYS A 100 13.50 -4.67 -13.55
C LYS A 100 13.29 -3.19 -13.24
N GLU A 101 13.34 -2.32 -14.25
CA GLU A 101 13.03 -0.89 -14.09
C GLU A 101 11.57 -0.69 -13.67
N ASN A 102 10.63 -1.36 -14.35
CA ASN A 102 9.21 -1.33 -14.01
C ASN A 102 8.95 -1.83 -12.58
N LEU A 103 9.60 -2.94 -12.19
CA LEU A 103 9.51 -3.47 -10.83
C LEU A 103 10.00 -2.45 -9.81
N ALA A 104 11.15 -1.80 -10.05
CA ALA A 104 11.69 -0.79 -9.14
C ALA A 104 10.74 0.42 -9.01
N GLU A 105 10.12 0.86 -10.10
CA GLU A 105 9.09 1.92 -10.07
C GLU A 105 7.86 1.48 -9.28
N ALA A 106 7.38 0.25 -9.51
CA ALA A 106 6.23 -0.30 -8.81
C ALA A 106 6.48 -0.44 -7.29
N GLU A 107 7.69 -0.85 -6.88
CA GLU A 107 8.13 -0.92 -5.48
C GLU A 107 8.21 0.47 -4.83
N ALA A 108 8.71 1.47 -5.57
CA ALA A 108 8.75 2.85 -5.10
C ALA A 108 7.34 3.42 -4.87
N ASP A 109 6.41 3.17 -5.80
CA ASP A 109 5.01 3.59 -5.62
C ASP A 109 4.32 2.82 -4.48
N LEU A 110 4.63 1.53 -4.30
CA LEU A 110 4.14 0.75 -3.15
C LEU A 110 4.58 1.37 -1.82
N ALA A 111 5.84 1.77 -1.71
CA ALA A 111 6.37 2.45 -0.53
C ALA A 111 5.69 3.81 -0.30
N ALA A 112 5.46 4.58 -1.37
CA ALA A 112 4.74 5.86 -1.31
C ALA A 112 3.30 5.66 -0.82
N ARG A 113 2.58 4.67 -1.34
CA ARG A 113 1.20 4.33 -0.93
C ARG A 113 1.12 3.82 0.50
N LYS A 114 2.06 2.99 0.93
CA LYS A 114 2.20 2.57 2.34
C LYS A 114 2.33 3.79 3.26
N ASN A 115 3.18 4.75 2.90
CA ASN A 115 3.34 5.99 3.65
C ASN A 115 2.05 6.85 3.68
N ARG A 116 1.31 6.93 2.57
CA ARG A 116 0.00 7.62 2.53
C ARG A 116 -1.02 6.95 3.44
N TRP A 117 -1.10 5.61 3.42
CA TRP A 117 -1.98 4.84 4.31
C TRP A 117 -1.65 5.05 5.79
N LEU A 118 -0.36 4.98 6.17
CA LEU A 118 0.08 5.25 7.55
C LEU A 118 -0.24 6.69 7.99
N LYS A 119 -0.05 7.68 7.10
CA LYS A 119 -0.45 9.08 7.37
C LYS A 119 -1.96 9.21 7.57
N ALA A 120 -2.77 8.50 6.78
CA ALA A 120 -4.22 8.50 6.93
C ALA A 120 -4.64 7.90 8.29
N GLN A 121 -4.03 6.78 8.70
CA GLN A 121 -4.29 6.18 10.02
C GLN A 121 -3.93 7.14 11.16
N LYS A 122 -2.76 7.79 11.08
CA LYS A 122 -2.34 8.77 12.09
C LYS A 122 -3.35 9.92 12.21
N ARG A 123 -3.84 10.46 11.08
CA ARG A 123 -4.87 11.51 11.08
C ARG A 123 -6.18 11.03 11.67
N GLN A 124 -6.59 9.79 11.39
CA GLN A 124 -7.78 9.20 11.99
C GLN A 124 -7.66 9.10 13.51
N SER A 125 -6.53 8.59 14.02
CA SER A 125 -6.25 8.51 15.46
C SER A 125 -6.30 9.90 16.10
N GLN A 126 -5.67 10.90 15.49
CA GLN A 126 -5.70 12.28 15.99
C GLN A 126 -7.12 12.85 16.08
N SER A 127 -7.97 12.60 15.08
CA SER A 127 -9.38 13.03 15.14
C SER A 127 -10.18 12.30 16.23
N GLN A 128 -9.90 11.02 16.47
CA GLN A 128 -10.52 10.25 17.55
C GLN A 128 -10.11 10.77 18.94
N ASP A 129 -8.83 11.13 19.11
CA ASP A 129 -8.33 11.70 20.36
C ASP A 129 -8.94 13.08 20.64
N GLN A 130 -9.01 13.94 19.62
CA GLN A 130 -9.69 15.23 19.72
C GLN A 130 -11.17 15.08 20.12
N TYR A 131 -11.87 14.12 19.52
CA TYR A 131 -13.25 13.80 19.89
C TYR A 131 -13.37 13.35 21.35
N ARG A 132 -12.49 12.46 21.82
CA ARG A 132 -12.48 11.98 23.20
C ARG A 132 -12.27 13.12 24.19
N VAL A 133 -11.33 14.03 23.91
CA VAL A 133 -11.07 15.21 24.75
C VAL A 133 -12.29 16.14 24.77
N ALA A 134 -12.85 16.49 23.61
CA ALA A 134 -14.03 17.36 23.51
C ALA A 134 -15.24 16.78 24.25
N LYS A 135 -15.45 15.45 24.15
CA LYS A 135 -16.54 14.76 24.86
C LYS A 135 -16.36 14.81 26.38
N ARG A 136 -15.14 14.61 26.90
CA ARG A 136 -14.84 14.73 28.33
C ARG A 136 -15.10 16.14 28.85
N GLN A 137 -14.65 17.16 28.11
CA GLN A 137 -14.87 18.57 28.47
C GLN A 137 -16.37 18.92 28.50
N THR A 138 -17.14 18.45 27.51
CA THR A 138 -18.58 18.73 27.44
C THR A 138 -19.34 18.04 28.57
N ASN A 139 -18.97 16.80 28.92
CA ASN A 139 -19.55 16.10 30.06
C ASN A 139 -19.23 16.79 31.40
N GLY A 140 -17.95 17.16 31.63
CA GLY A 140 -17.56 17.87 32.85
C GLY A 140 -18.26 19.23 32.99
N GLN A 141 -18.43 19.97 31.89
CA GLN A 141 -19.18 21.23 31.89
C GLN A 141 -20.65 21.01 32.25
N ARG A 142 -21.25 19.91 31.77
CA ARG A 142 -22.62 19.54 32.09
C ARG A 142 -22.77 19.18 33.57
N GLU A 143 -21.85 18.39 34.13
CA GLU A 143 -21.84 18.04 35.56
C GLU A 143 -21.70 19.29 36.45
N ILE A 144 -20.87 20.25 36.06
CA ILE A 144 -20.75 21.55 36.75
C ILE A 144 -22.07 22.32 36.69
N ASN A 145 -22.68 22.43 35.51
CA ASN A 145 -23.94 23.15 35.33
C ASN A 145 -25.09 22.50 36.12
N GLU A 146 -25.16 21.17 36.13
CA GLU A 146 -26.14 20.42 36.93
C GLU A 146 -25.91 20.64 38.43
N SER A 147 -24.65 20.65 38.89
CA SER A 147 -24.30 20.94 40.28
C SER A 147 -24.65 22.37 40.72
N LEU A 148 -24.40 23.36 39.84
CA LEU A 148 -24.77 24.76 40.06
C LEU A 148 -26.30 24.93 40.12
N ALA A 149 -27.03 24.32 39.19
CA ALA A 149 -28.50 24.36 39.18
C ALA A 149 -29.11 23.74 40.46
N VAL A 150 -28.51 22.66 40.98
CA VAL A 150 -28.89 22.07 42.26
C VAL A 150 -28.62 23.06 43.42
N GLN A 151 -27.44 23.67 43.49
CA GLN A 151 -27.12 24.67 44.52
C GLN A 151 -28.10 25.87 44.50
N GLU A 152 -28.44 26.39 43.32
CA GLU A 152 -29.39 27.48 43.18
C GLU A 152 -30.79 27.09 43.68
N GLN A 153 -31.27 25.88 43.37
CA GLN A 153 -32.54 25.36 43.88
C GLN A 153 -32.58 25.23 45.40
N PHE A 154 -31.46 24.89 46.03
CA PHE A 154 -31.37 24.84 47.50
C PHE A 154 -31.27 26.22 48.13
N SER A 155 -30.57 27.19 47.50
CA SER A 155 -30.49 28.56 48.01
C SER A 155 -31.82 29.32 47.92
N GLY A 156 -32.64 29.06 46.89
CA GLY A 156 -33.94 29.71 46.70
C GLY A 156 -35.06 29.20 47.63
N LYS A 157 -34.88 28.05 48.29
CA LYS A 157 -35.85 27.49 49.25
C LYS A 157 -35.62 27.96 50.69
N VAL A 158 -34.48 28.56 51.01
CA VAL A 158 -34.18 29.06 52.37
C VAL A 158 -34.88 30.40 52.65
N SER A 159 -35.33 31.13 51.63
CA SER A 159 -35.88 32.49 51.77
C SER A 159 -37.41 32.58 51.96
N ARG A 160 -38.14 31.45 52.02
CA ARG A 160 -39.62 31.44 52.15
C ARG A 160 -40.13 30.70 53.39
N GLY A 161 -39.39 30.76 54.50
CA GLY A 161 -39.71 29.98 55.68
C GLY A 161 -39.37 30.64 57.01
N ILE A 162 -39.56 31.95 57.17
CA ILE A 162 -39.72 32.58 58.49
C ILE A 162 -40.85 33.61 58.39
N ASN A 163 -42.08 33.12 58.37
CA ASN A 163 -43.21 33.86 58.94
C ASN A 163 -43.30 33.37 60.38
N VAL A 164 -42.71 34.12 61.30
CA VAL A 164 -42.98 33.95 62.73
C VAL A 164 -43.59 35.28 63.17
N PHE A 165 -44.88 35.16 63.50
CA PHE A 165 -45.80 36.05 64.22
C PHE A 165 -45.31 37.44 64.64
#